data_AF-A0A7S0J3R7-F1
#
_entry.id   AF-A0A7S0J3R7-F1
#
_cell.length_a   1.000
_cell.length_b   1.000
_cell.length_c   1.000
_cell.angle_alpha   90.00
_cell.angle_beta   90.00
_cell.angle_gamma   90.00
#
_symmetry.space_group_name_H-M   'P 1'
#
loop_
_entity.id
_entity.type
_entity.pdbx_description
1 polymer ?
#
loop_
_entity_poly.entity_id
_entity_poly.type
_entity_poly.pdbx_seq_one_letter_code
_entity_poly.pdbx_strand_id
1 'polypeptide(L)'
;ALTDGRASVVEYSEISKEMAEARDVHGRLVYGSAHICVNWFSLAFLERFSGTLLEMLPLHVAKKKIPRCSAEGDVINPDAPNGVKLELFIFDSFPHAEKVVALQVPREEEFAPVKNAAGAPSDSPDTARLLVSDLCRRRVAAAGGVINDGGSREALLEIAPLASYAGEGLERFDGRQLQLPLHITADTK
;
A
#
# COMPACT_ATOMS: atom_id res chain seq x y z
N ALA A 1 7.98 7.01 13.42
CA ALA A 1 8.87 7.92 14.18
C ALA A 1 8.41 7.94 15.63
N LEU A 2 9.17 8.57 16.54
CA LEU A 2 8.64 8.94 17.86
C LEU A 2 8.46 10.46 17.91
N THR A 3 7.26 10.93 18.25
CA THR A 3 6.98 12.33 18.58
C THR A 3 6.72 12.38 20.09
N ASP A 4 7.52 13.14 20.83
CA ASP A 4 7.44 13.22 22.30
C ASP A 4 7.46 11.85 23.00
N GLY A 5 8.28 10.93 22.47
CA GLY A 5 8.42 9.56 23.00
C GLY A 5 7.28 8.61 22.63
N ARG A 6 6.28 9.04 21.84
CA ARG A 6 5.15 8.23 21.40
C ARG A 6 5.23 7.90 19.92
N ALA A 7 4.78 6.71 19.54
CA ALA A 7 4.77 6.28 18.14
C ALA A 7 3.90 7.21 17.29
N SER A 8 4.49 7.73 16.22
CA SER A 8 3.84 8.65 15.29
C SER A 8 4.20 8.32 13.85
N VAL A 9 3.32 8.70 12.94
CA VAL A 9 3.55 8.72 11.49
C VAL A 9 3.63 10.18 11.07
N VAL A 10 4.64 10.51 10.28
CA VAL A 10 4.78 11.85 9.67
C VAL A 10 4.40 11.69 8.22
N GLU A 11 3.38 12.42 7.77
CA GLU A 11 2.93 12.35 6.40
C GLU A 11 3.97 12.90 5.43
N TYR A 12 3.97 12.38 4.20
CA TYR A 12 4.96 12.79 3.20
C TYR A 12 4.80 14.26 2.78
N SER A 13 3.61 14.86 2.97
CA SER A 13 3.39 16.30 2.75
C SER A 13 3.90 17.17 3.91
N GLU A 14 4.25 16.56 5.05
CA GLU A 14 4.64 17.23 6.29
C GLU A 14 6.11 16.95 6.68
N ILE A 15 6.75 15.95 6.06
CA ILE A 15 8.17 15.64 6.27
C ILE A 15 9.08 16.69 5.61
N SER A 16 10.13 17.12 6.31
CA SER A 16 11.13 18.03 5.74
C SER A 16 12.05 17.32 4.75
N LYS A 17 12.67 18.07 3.85
CA LYS A 17 13.67 17.51 2.91
C LYS A 17 14.86 16.92 3.66
N GLU A 18 15.35 17.58 4.71
CA GLU A 18 16.46 17.07 5.51
C GLU A 18 16.11 15.73 6.15
N MET A 19 14.89 15.58 6.67
CA MET A 19 14.42 14.32 7.24
C MET A 19 14.30 13.22 6.17
N ALA A 20 13.71 13.53 5.03
CA ALA A 20 13.49 12.57 3.94
C ALA A 20 14.82 12.04 3.34
N GLU A 21 15.87 12.88 3.34
CA GLU A 21 17.19 12.53 2.78
C GLU A 21 18.20 12.06 3.84
N ALA A 22 17.85 12.11 5.13
CA ALA A 22 18.73 11.72 6.23
C ALA A 22 19.14 10.24 6.14
N ARG A 23 20.45 9.97 6.24
CA ARG A 23 21.03 8.62 6.19
C ARG A 23 21.83 8.27 7.43
N ASP A 24 21.76 7.00 7.83
CA ASP A 24 22.57 6.44 8.90
C ASP A 24 24.01 6.15 8.43
N VAL A 25 24.85 5.66 9.34
CA VAL A 25 26.26 5.31 9.07
C VAL A 25 26.43 4.19 8.04
N HIS A 26 25.36 3.46 7.73
CA HIS A 26 25.33 2.39 6.73
C HIS A 26 24.69 2.85 5.41
N GLY A 27 24.38 4.14 5.26
CA GLY A 27 23.77 4.72 4.07
C GLY A 27 22.27 4.45 3.93
N ARG A 28 21.61 3.84 4.93
CA ARG A 28 20.15 3.60 4.94
C ARG A 28 19.42 4.85 5.39
N LEU A 29 18.17 5.04 4.95
CA LEU A 29 17.37 6.16 5.42
C LEU A 29 17.11 6.04 6.92
N VAL A 30 17.38 7.12 7.68
CA VAL A 30 17.06 7.20 9.11
C VAL A 30 15.56 7.02 9.33
N TYR A 31 14.76 7.65 8.48
CA TYR A 31 13.30 7.54 8.45
C TYR A 31 12.85 6.59 7.32
N GLY A 32 13.45 5.40 7.25
CA GLY A 32 13.17 4.41 6.20
C GLY A 32 11.93 3.54 6.41
N SER A 33 11.28 3.63 7.57
CA SER A 33 10.06 2.85 7.88
C SER A 33 8.82 3.49 7.24
N ALA A 34 8.48 3.04 6.03
CA ALA A 34 7.29 3.50 5.32
C ALA A 34 6.01 2.86 5.88
N HIS A 35 4.97 3.67 6.11
CA HIS A 35 3.64 3.20 6.50
C HIS A 35 2.83 2.84 5.25
N ILE A 36 2.38 1.58 5.15
CA ILE A 36 1.64 1.08 3.98
C ILE A 36 0.13 0.94 4.24
N CYS A 37 -0.38 1.56 5.31
CA CYS A 37 -1.79 1.50 5.73
C CYS A 37 -2.35 0.09 6.04
N VAL A 38 -1.49 -0.87 6.38
CA VAL A 38 -1.89 -2.16 6.97
C VAL A 38 -1.66 -2.09 8.47
N ASN A 39 -2.75 -2.06 9.24
CA ASN A 39 -2.71 -1.85 10.68
C ASN A 39 -3.41 -2.98 11.42
N TRP A 40 -2.87 -3.35 12.57
CA TRP A 40 -3.51 -4.28 13.50
C TRP A 40 -3.84 -3.55 14.80
N PHE A 41 -5.08 -3.71 15.27
CA PHE A 41 -5.55 -3.13 16.51
C PHE A 41 -6.19 -4.21 17.38
N SER A 42 -5.95 -4.18 18.68
CA SER A 42 -6.71 -5.00 19.62
C SER A 42 -8.12 -4.43 19.80
N LEU A 43 -9.11 -5.28 20.04
CA LEU A 43 -10.48 -4.85 20.29
C LEU A 43 -10.57 -3.89 21.49
N ALA A 44 -9.88 -4.23 22.59
CA ALA A 44 -9.83 -3.41 23.79
C ALA A 44 -9.23 -2.01 23.55
N PHE A 45 -8.35 -1.84 22.55
CA PHE A 45 -7.90 -0.51 22.14
C PHE A 45 -9.00 0.25 21.41
N LEU A 46 -9.65 -0.39 20.43
CA LEU A 46 -10.72 0.23 19.63
C LEU A 46 -11.92 0.67 20.49
N GLU A 47 -12.30 -0.13 21.48
CA GLU A 47 -13.39 0.20 22.41
C GLU A 47 -13.08 1.46 23.23
N ARG A 48 -11.87 1.56 23.79
CA ARG A 48 -11.46 2.77 24.53
C ARG A 48 -11.32 3.97 23.61
N PHE A 49 -10.70 3.77 22.45
CA PHE A 49 -10.41 4.83 21.49
C PHE A 49 -11.70 5.48 20.98
N SER A 50 -12.68 4.65 20.57
CA SER A 50 -13.96 5.14 20.05
C SER A 50 -14.81 5.82 21.14
N GLY A 51 -14.74 5.38 22.39
CA GLY A 51 -15.52 5.96 23.48
C GLY A 51 -14.97 7.26 24.06
N THR A 52 -13.67 7.55 23.91
CA THR A 52 -13.04 8.67 24.66
C THR A 52 -12.01 9.50 23.90
N LEU A 53 -11.45 9.00 22.78
CA LEU A 53 -10.25 9.60 22.16
C LEU A 53 -10.48 10.10 20.74
N LEU A 54 -11.51 9.63 20.05
CA LEU A 54 -11.75 9.97 18.65
C LEU A 54 -11.91 11.49 18.42
N GLU A 55 -12.64 12.17 19.32
CA GLU A 55 -12.87 13.62 19.22
C GLU A 55 -11.62 14.46 19.50
N MET A 56 -10.57 13.86 20.05
CA MET A 56 -9.30 14.54 20.32
C MET A 56 -8.32 14.46 19.15
N LEU A 57 -8.64 13.70 18.09
CA LEU A 57 -7.75 13.60 16.94
C LEU A 57 -7.59 14.95 16.23
N PRO A 58 -6.38 15.26 15.74
CA PRO A 58 -6.15 16.49 14.99
C PRO A 58 -6.88 16.44 13.64
N LEU A 59 -7.45 17.57 13.26
CA LEU A 59 -8.02 17.75 11.92
C LEU A 59 -6.93 18.22 10.96
N HIS A 60 -6.56 17.36 10.01
CA HIS A 60 -5.62 17.72 8.95
C HIS A 60 -6.34 18.51 7.85
N VAL A 61 -5.70 19.59 7.39
CA VAL A 61 -6.28 20.53 6.42
C VAL A 61 -5.71 20.27 5.03
N ALA A 62 -6.55 19.82 4.10
CA ALA A 62 -6.20 19.71 2.69
C ALA A 62 -6.91 20.79 1.87
N LYS A 63 -6.14 21.69 1.24
CA LYS A 63 -6.68 22.69 0.29
C LYS A 63 -7.05 22.00 -1.02
N LYS A 64 -8.31 22.12 -1.46
CA LYS A 64 -8.82 21.44 -2.65
C LYS A 64 -9.49 22.41 -3.62
N LYS A 65 -9.45 22.04 -4.91
CA LYS A 65 -10.30 22.60 -5.97
C LYS A 65 -11.63 21.86 -5.90
N ILE A 66 -12.63 22.46 -5.29
CA ILE A 66 -13.94 21.86 -5.06
C ILE A 66 -14.90 22.46 -6.11
N PRO A 67 -15.38 21.65 -7.08
CA PRO A 67 -16.41 22.09 -8.01
C PRO A 67 -17.62 22.63 -7.25
N ARG A 68 -18.15 23.76 -7.70
CA ARG A 68 -19.29 24.44 -7.06
C ARG A 68 -20.34 24.83 -8.07
N CYS A 69 -21.57 25.02 -7.62
CA CYS A 69 -22.65 25.56 -8.45
C CYS A 69 -22.61 27.10 -8.45
N SER A 70 -22.94 27.73 -9.58
CA SER A 70 -23.25 29.16 -9.65
C SER A 70 -24.67 29.43 -9.14
N ALA A 71 -25.07 30.71 -9.07
CA ALA A 71 -26.45 31.06 -8.72
C ALA A 71 -27.45 30.64 -9.81
N GLU A 72 -26.97 30.52 -11.05
CA GLU A 72 -27.73 30.18 -12.26
C GLU A 72 -27.83 28.66 -12.49
N GLY A 73 -27.13 27.85 -11.69
CA GLY A 73 -27.17 26.39 -11.79
C GLY A 73 -25.99 25.75 -12.53
N ASP A 74 -25.01 26.54 -12.98
CA ASP A 74 -23.86 26.04 -13.74
C ASP A 74 -22.76 25.47 -12.83
N VAL A 75 -22.12 24.38 -13.27
CA VAL A 75 -20.98 23.78 -12.56
C VAL A 75 -19.71 24.57 -12.89
N ILE A 76 -19.10 25.15 -11.87
CA ILE A 76 -17.83 25.87 -11.95
C ILE A 76 -16.71 25.00 -11.39
N ASN A 77 -15.74 24.68 -12.25
CA ASN A 77 -14.48 24.05 -11.86
C ASN A 77 -13.42 25.13 -11.58
N PRO A 78 -12.92 25.27 -10.34
CA PRO A 78 -12.05 26.38 -9.99
C PRO A 78 -10.59 26.15 -10.40
N ASP A 79 -9.92 27.21 -10.88
CA ASP A 79 -8.52 27.15 -11.31
C ASP A 79 -7.51 27.10 -10.14
N ALA A 80 -7.93 27.56 -8.95
CA ALA A 80 -7.16 27.55 -7.72
C ALA A 80 -7.97 26.91 -6.56
N PRO A 81 -7.33 26.41 -5.49
CA PRO A 81 -8.05 25.89 -4.33
C PRO A 81 -9.02 26.93 -3.75
N ASN A 82 -10.27 26.54 -3.60
CA ASN A 82 -11.38 27.39 -3.14
C ASN A 82 -12.06 26.85 -1.88
N GLY A 83 -11.55 25.76 -1.31
CA GLY A 83 -12.08 25.17 -0.10
C GLY A 83 -11.07 24.30 0.63
N VAL A 84 -11.47 23.90 1.84
CA VAL A 84 -10.71 23.01 2.71
C VAL A 84 -11.48 21.71 2.89
N LYS A 85 -10.75 20.59 2.80
CA LYS A 85 -11.21 19.29 3.27
C LYS A 85 -10.51 19.03 4.60
N LEU A 86 -11.29 18.71 5.62
CA LEU A 86 -10.78 18.30 6.93
C LEU A 86 -10.76 16.78 6.96
N GLU A 87 -9.63 16.20 7.33
CA GLU A 87 -9.41 14.76 7.36
C GLU A 87 -8.86 14.35 8.72
N LEU A 88 -9.31 13.19 9.22
CA LEU A 88 -8.67 12.49 10.33
C LEU A 88 -7.81 11.39 9.73
N PHE A 89 -6.62 11.16 10.29
CA PHE A 89 -5.78 10.07 9.86
C PHE A 89 -5.77 8.92 10.85
N ILE A 90 -5.86 7.70 10.32
CA ILE A 90 -5.95 6.48 11.14
C ILE A 90 -4.73 6.30 12.05
N PHE A 91 -3.56 6.73 11.59
CA PHE A 91 -2.31 6.61 12.33
C PHE A 91 -2.14 7.65 13.46
N ASP A 92 -2.97 8.69 13.50
CA ASP A 92 -3.02 9.60 14.65
C ASP A 92 -3.56 8.91 15.92
N SER A 93 -4.10 7.69 15.76
CA SER A 93 -4.46 6.84 16.89
C SER A 93 -3.23 6.21 17.58
N PHE A 94 -2.07 6.09 16.93
CA PHE A 94 -0.93 5.34 17.46
C PHE A 94 -0.34 5.91 18.76
N PRO A 95 -0.21 7.24 18.95
CA PRO A 95 0.23 7.82 20.22
C PRO A 95 -0.67 7.49 21.42
N HIS A 96 -1.88 7.00 21.18
CA HIS A 96 -2.84 6.63 22.22
C HIS A 96 -2.80 5.15 22.60
N ALA A 97 -2.05 4.33 21.86
CA ALA A 97 -1.85 2.93 22.21
C ALA A 97 -0.79 2.79 23.31
N GLU A 98 -1.03 1.90 24.27
CA GLU A 98 -0.06 1.60 25.35
C GLU A 98 1.20 0.92 24.81
N LYS A 99 1.03 0.10 23.76
CA LYS A 99 2.13 -0.61 23.10
C LYS A 99 1.93 -0.56 21.60
N VAL A 100 2.94 -0.08 20.90
CA VAL A 100 3.01 -0.08 19.44
C VAL A 100 4.20 -0.92 19.00
N VAL A 101 3.96 -1.76 18.00
CA VAL A 101 4.99 -2.55 17.33
C VAL A 101 4.92 -2.28 15.84
N ALA A 102 6.08 -2.31 15.18
CA ALA A 102 6.16 -2.19 13.72
C ALA A 102 6.65 -3.53 13.16
N LEU A 103 5.93 -4.05 12.15
CA LEU A 103 6.35 -5.22 11.38
C LEU A 103 6.77 -4.75 10.00
N GLN A 104 8.04 -4.97 9.65
CA GLN A 104 8.56 -4.68 8.32
C GLN A 104 8.37 -5.89 7.42
N VAL A 105 7.93 -5.66 6.20
CA VAL A 105 7.67 -6.70 5.20
C VAL A 105 8.36 -6.38 3.87
N PRO A 106 8.63 -7.39 3.01
CA PRO A 106 9.12 -7.17 1.66
C PRO A 106 8.07 -6.45 0.80
N ARG A 107 8.45 -5.35 0.16
CA ARG A 107 7.52 -4.54 -0.67
C ARG A 107 6.91 -5.38 -1.77
N GLU A 108 7.75 -6.16 -2.43
CA GLU A 108 7.41 -6.97 -3.59
C GLU A 108 6.46 -8.13 -3.26
N GLU A 109 6.23 -8.43 -1.98
CA GLU A 109 5.27 -9.45 -1.53
C GLU A 109 3.95 -8.85 -1.04
N GLU A 110 3.99 -7.65 -0.44
CA GLU A 110 2.87 -7.13 0.37
C GLU A 110 2.34 -5.75 -0.11
N PHE A 111 2.99 -5.10 -1.09
CA PHE A 111 2.64 -3.71 -1.44
C PHE A 111 2.76 -3.37 -2.94
N ALA A 112 1.60 -3.29 -3.61
CA ALA A 112 1.44 -2.83 -4.99
C ALA A 112 0.26 -1.83 -5.11
N PRO A 113 0.45 -0.55 -4.72
CA PRO A 113 -0.64 0.42 -4.67
C PRO A 113 -1.12 0.85 -6.06
N VAL A 114 -2.40 1.22 -6.15
CA VAL A 114 -2.98 1.88 -7.33
C VAL A 114 -3.52 3.24 -6.91
N LYS A 115 -2.88 4.30 -7.38
CA LYS A 115 -3.15 5.71 -7.07
C LYS A 115 -3.32 6.57 -8.33
N ASN A 116 -2.67 6.17 -9.42
CA ASN A 116 -2.61 6.89 -10.69
C ASN A 116 -3.39 6.15 -11.78
N ALA A 117 -3.74 6.87 -12.86
CA ALA A 117 -4.41 6.30 -14.01
C ALA A 117 -3.53 5.29 -14.78
N ALA A 118 -4.14 4.45 -15.62
CA ALA A 118 -3.43 3.55 -16.53
C ALA A 118 -2.44 4.33 -17.42
N GLY A 119 -1.30 3.72 -17.71
CA GLY A 119 -0.17 4.32 -18.42
C GLY A 119 0.74 5.21 -17.57
N ALA A 120 0.38 5.54 -16.33
CA ALA A 120 1.30 6.24 -15.43
C ALA A 120 2.48 5.33 -15.03
N PRO A 121 3.70 5.89 -14.88
CA PRO A 121 4.93 5.11 -14.70
C PRO A 121 5.07 4.48 -13.30
N SER A 122 4.19 4.83 -12.35
CA SER A 122 4.19 4.32 -10.98
C SER A 122 2.78 4.29 -10.42
N ASP A 123 2.55 3.39 -9.48
CA ASP A 123 1.31 3.24 -8.71
C ASP A 123 0.04 3.28 -9.59
N SER A 124 0.09 2.62 -10.74
CA SER A 124 -0.98 2.51 -11.74
C SER A 124 -1.47 1.07 -11.87
N PRO A 125 -2.65 0.83 -12.47
CA PRO A 125 -3.13 -0.52 -12.74
C PRO A 125 -2.11 -1.39 -13.49
N ASP A 126 -1.37 -0.81 -14.44
CA ASP A 126 -0.35 -1.53 -15.21
C ASP A 126 0.84 -1.95 -14.34
N THR A 127 1.34 -1.05 -13.49
CA THR A 127 2.44 -1.38 -12.57
C THR A 127 2.02 -2.41 -11.52
N ALA A 128 0.79 -2.32 -11.00
CA ALA A 128 0.28 -3.28 -10.03
C ALA A 128 0.12 -4.68 -10.63
N ARG A 129 -0.39 -4.79 -11.87
CA ARG A 129 -0.51 -6.05 -12.60
C ARG A 129 0.84 -6.72 -12.79
N LEU A 130 1.87 -5.95 -13.17
CA LEU A 130 3.23 -6.46 -13.31
C LEU A 130 3.82 -6.91 -11.97
N LEU A 131 3.64 -6.15 -10.88
CA LEU A 131 4.13 -6.52 -9.55
C LEU A 131 3.50 -7.81 -9.03
N VAL A 132 2.18 -7.97 -9.18
CA VAL A 132 1.47 -9.20 -8.82
C VAL A 132 1.95 -10.38 -9.67
N SER A 133 2.19 -10.15 -10.97
CA SER A 133 2.71 -11.20 -11.83
C SER A 133 4.13 -11.61 -11.45
N ASP A 134 5.01 -10.66 -11.15
CA ASP A 134 6.37 -10.90 -10.68
C ASP A 134 6.37 -11.66 -9.33
N LEU A 135 5.42 -11.36 -8.43
CA LEU A 135 5.21 -12.14 -7.20
C LEU A 135 4.81 -13.59 -7.51
N CYS A 136 3.84 -13.80 -8.41
CA CYS A 136 3.40 -15.15 -8.80
C CYS A 136 4.54 -15.94 -9.45
N ARG A 137 5.34 -15.29 -10.30
CA ARG A 137 6.53 -15.89 -10.94
C ARG A 137 7.54 -16.34 -9.90
N ARG A 138 7.84 -15.51 -8.90
CA ARG A 138 8.75 -15.88 -7.81
C ARG A 138 8.23 -17.07 -6.99
N ARG A 139 6.92 -17.12 -6.71
CA ARG A 139 6.30 -18.24 -5.97
C ARG A 139 6.38 -19.55 -6.74
N VAL A 140 6.07 -19.55 -8.03
CA VAL A 140 6.21 -20.73 -8.90
C VAL A 140 7.67 -21.18 -8.99
N ALA A 141 8.60 -20.25 -9.20
CA ALA A 141 10.02 -20.57 -9.27
C ALA A 141 10.56 -21.14 -7.95
N ALA A 142 10.13 -20.58 -6.81
CA ALA A 142 10.48 -21.09 -5.48
C ALA A 142 9.96 -22.51 -5.23
N ALA A 143 8.85 -22.90 -5.88
CA ALA A 143 8.29 -24.25 -5.84
C ALA A 143 8.89 -25.21 -6.89
N GLY A 144 9.93 -24.80 -7.63
CA GLY A 144 10.61 -25.63 -8.63
C GLY A 144 10.02 -25.56 -10.05
N GLY A 145 9.00 -24.74 -10.28
CA GLY A 145 8.42 -24.55 -11.61
C GLY A 145 9.32 -23.73 -12.54
N VAL A 146 9.37 -24.10 -13.82
CA VAL A 146 10.16 -23.43 -14.86
C VAL A 146 9.25 -22.57 -15.73
N ILE A 147 9.49 -21.27 -15.77
CA ILE A 147 8.63 -20.32 -16.48
C ILE A 147 9.18 -20.06 -17.88
N ASN A 148 8.31 -20.24 -18.89
CA ASN A 148 8.57 -19.91 -20.28
C ASN A 148 7.67 -18.74 -20.71
N ASP A 149 8.24 -17.54 -20.81
CA ASP A 149 7.49 -16.32 -21.16
C ASP A 149 7.74 -15.79 -22.57
N GLY A 150 8.50 -16.54 -23.38
CA GLY A 150 8.81 -16.19 -24.76
C GLY A 150 9.58 -14.86 -24.90
N GLY A 151 10.20 -14.37 -23.81
CA GLY A 151 10.89 -13.08 -23.79
C GLY A 151 9.96 -11.87 -23.69
N SER A 152 8.67 -12.06 -23.40
CA SER A 152 7.71 -10.97 -23.26
C SER A 152 7.33 -10.72 -21.81
N ARG A 153 7.56 -9.49 -21.33
CA ARG A 153 7.12 -9.04 -20.00
C ARG A 153 5.59 -8.91 -19.89
N GLU A 154 4.90 -8.83 -21.02
CA GLU A 154 3.43 -8.83 -21.07
C GLU A 154 2.81 -10.23 -21.01
N ALA A 155 3.61 -11.29 -21.05
CA ALA A 155 3.11 -12.65 -20.83
C ALA A 155 2.91 -12.86 -19.31
N LEU A 156 1.71 -12.56 -18.81
CA LEU A 156 1.45 -12.52 -17.37
C LEU A 156 1.19 -13.91 -16.78
N LEU A 157 1.67 -14.11 -15.56
CA LEU A 157 1.27 -15.18 -14.66
C LEU A 157 0.42 -14.62 -13.52
N GLU A 158 -0.72 -15.25 -13.24
CA GLU A 158 -1.56 -14.99 -12.07
C GLU A 158 -1.82 -16.32 -11.33
N ILE A 159 -1.76 -16.29 -10.00
CA ILE A 159 -2.20 -17.37 -9.13
C ILE A 159 -3.42 -16.89 -8.37
N ALA A 160 -4.55 -17.58 -8.56
CA ALA A 160 -5.76 -17.28 -7.80
C ALA A 160 -5.48 -17.48 -6.29
N PRO A 161 -5.93 -16.58 -5.40
CA PRO A 161 -5.71 -16.72 -3.96
C PRO A 161 -6.26 -18.03 -3.35
N LEU A 162 -7.28 -18.63 -3.97
CA LEU A 162 -7.82 -19.93 -3.56
C LEU A 162 -6.93 -21.11 -3.98
N ALA A 163 -6.07 -20.93 -4.98
CA ALA A 163 -5.09 -21.93 -5.39
C ALA A 163 -3.87 -21.90 -4.46
N SER A 164 -3.44 -20.70 -4.06
CA SER A 164 -2.33 -20.47 -3.15
C SER A 164 -2.40 -19.05 -2.60
N TYR A 165 -2.33 -18.89 -1.27
CA TYR A 165 -2.34 -17.61 -0.59
C TYR A 165 -0.96 -16.95 -0.60
N ALA A 166 0.07 -17.69 -0.18
CA ALA A 166 1.44 -17.21 0.02
C ALA A 166 2.50 -18.01 -0.76
N GLY A 167 2.09 -18.92 -1.64
CA GLY A 167 2.99 -19.79 -2.43
C GLY A 167 2.93 -21.26 -2.03
N GLU A 168 2.20 -21.61 -0.97
CA GLU A 168 1.94 -22.99 -0.58
C GLU A 168 1.12 -23.76 -1.63
N GLY A 169 1.34 -25.07 -1.76
CA GLY A 169 0.59 -25.93 -2.68
C GLY A 169 1.04 -25.86 -4.14
N LEU A 170 2.09 -25.10 -4.43
CA LEU A 170 2.65 -24.95 -5.78
C LEU A 170 3.68 -26.04 -6.13
N GLU A 171 4.06 -26.91 -5.18
CA GLU A 171 5.04 -28.00 -5.37
C GLU A 171 4.61 -28.99 -6.47
N ARG A 172 3.32 -29.01 -6.81
CA ARG A 172 2.78 -29.75 -7.97
C ARG A 172 3.40 -29.33 -9.31
N PHE A 173 4.04 -28.16 -9.36
CA PHE A 173 4.73 -27.63 -10.53
C PHE A 173 6.23 -27.89 -10.54
N ASP A 174 6.80 -28.57 -9.54
CA ASP A 174 8.22 -28.90 -9.50
C ASP A 174 8.68 -29.64 -10.77
N GLY A 175 9.72 -29.11 -11.41
CA GLY A 175 10.25 -29.60 -12.69
C GLY A 175 9.35 -29.40 -13.91
N ARG A 176 8.16 -28.80 -13.76
CA ARG A 176 7.24 -28.55 -14.89
C ARG A 176 7.57 -27.25 -15.61
N GLN A 177 7.46 -27.28 -16.93
CA GLN A 177 7.51 -26.07 -17.74
C GLN A 177 6.12 -25.43 -17.86
N LEU A 178 6.03 -24.14 -17.57
CA LEU A 178 4.79 -23.36 -17.56
C LEU A 178 4.89 -22.26 -18.62
N GLN A 179 4.09 -22.40 -19.68
CA GLN A 179 4.01 -21.42 -20.75
C GLN A 179 3.10 -20.26 -20.35
N LEU A 180 3.60 -19.03 -20.46
CA LEU A 180 2.82 -17.82 -20.21
C LEU A 180 2.17 -17.27 -21.50
N PRO A 181 1.05 -16.53 -21.40
CA PRO A 181 0.34 -16.15 -20.18
C PRO A 181 -0.39 -17.34 -19.53
N LEU A 182 -0.46 -17.34 -18.19
CA LEU A 182 -1.04 -18.44 -17.42
C LEU A 182 -1.82 -17.90 -16.21
N HIS A 183 -2.97 -18.51 -15.96
CA HIS A 183 -3.74 -18.30 -14.74
C HIS A 183 -3.89 -19.65 -14.01
N ILE A 184 -3.35 -19.74 -12.79
CA ILE A 184 -3.41 -20.92 -11.95
C ILE A 184 -4.61 -20.79 -11.00
N THR A 185 -5.61 -21.66 -11.16
CA THR A 185 -6.80 -21.69 -10.31
C THR A 185 -6.72 -22.83 -9.28
N ALA A 186 -7.62 -22.79 -8.30
CA ALA A 186 -7.85 -23.93 -7.43
C ALA A 186 -8.38 -25.11 -8.27
N ASP A 187 -7.98 -26.33 -7.94
CA ASP A 187 -8.57 -27.52 -8.55
C ASP A 187 -10.03 -27.58 -8.09
N THR A 188 -10.97 -27.50 -9.05
CA THR A 188 -12.37 -27.83 -8.77
C THR A 188 -12.44 -29.30 -8.39
N LYS A 189 -12.81 -29.58 -7.14
CA LYS A 189 -13.17 -30.92 -6.68
C LYS A 189 -14.39 -31.44 -7.43
#